data_AF-A0A2S8GLY9-F1
#
_entry.id   AF-A0A2S8GLY9-F1
#
_cell.length_a   1.000
_cell.length_b   1.000
_cell.length_c   1.000
_cell.angle_alpha   90.00
_cell.angle_beta   90.00
_cell.angle_gamma   90.00
#
_symmetry.space_group_name_H-M   'P 1'
#
loop_
_entity.id
_entity.type
_entity.pdbx_description
1 polymer ?
#
loop_
_entity_poly.entity_id
_entity_poly.type
_entity_poly.pdbx_seq_one_letter_code
_entity_poly.pdbx_strand_id
1 'polypeptide(L)'
;MKERIHVEEFENAFVMPYVSHAWASRTGRSHWVELEFLQDCIAGPLQAIAKTGGCPFVYDRIDWYYSEVTEPASLKLQLLQWHSQLINGVRQFKPNSLNEQIDLQFMMECCETIGMLIDRGCSIEQLRFEQSQPH
;
A
#
# COMPACT_ATOMS: atom_id res chain seq x y z
N MET A 1 7.92 -22.21 -5.35
CA MET A 1 6.70 -21.55 -4.85
C MET A 1 6.46 -20.34 -5.73
N LYS A 2 5.26 -20.14 -6.29
CA LYS A 2 4.94 -18.88 -6.98
C LYS A 2 4.82 -17.79 -5.91
N GLU A 3 5.70 -16.83 -5.93
CA GLU A 3 5.66 -15.66 -5.03
C GLU A 3 4.32 -14.95 -5.22
N ARG A 4 3.59 -14.72 -4.13
CA ARG A 4 2.25 -14.11 -4.13
C ARG A 4 2.14 -13.17 -2.94
N ILE A 5 1.36 -12.12 -3.09
CA ILE A 5 0.83 -11.37 -1.95
C ILE A 5 -0.22 -12.27 -1.28
N HIS A 6 -0.03 -12.59 0.00
CA HIS A 6 -1.05 -13.32 0.75
C HIS A 6 -2.20 -12.38 1.12
N VAL A 7 -3.45 -12.86 1.00
CA VAL A 7 -4.65 -12.08 1.32
C VAL A 7 -4.60 -11.55 2.76
N GLU A 8 -4.11 -12.37 3.69
CA GLU A 8 -3.96 -12.00 5.10
C GLU A 8 -2.96 -10.85 5.30
N GLU A 9 -1.82 -10.83 4.59
CA GLU A 9 -0.86 -9.72 4.67
C GLU A 9 -1.48 -8.41 4.14
N PHE A 10 -2.24 -8.50 3.05
CA PHE A 10 -2.95 -7.35 2.49
C PHE A 10 -4.05 -6.85 3.44
N GLU A 11 -4.88 -7.75 3.98
CA GLU A 11 -5.94 -7.41 4.92
C GLU A 11 -5.36 -6.80 6.20
N ASN A 12 -4.25 -7.32 6.72
CA ASN A 12 -3.58 -6.75 7.87
C ASN A 12 -3.07 -5.32 7.64
N ALA A 13 -2.60 -5.02 6.43
CA ALA A 13 -2.08 -3.69 6.08
C ALA A 13 -3.17 -2.66 5.78
N PHE A 14 -4.27 -3.07 5.13
CA PHE A 14 -5.26 -2.13 4.56
C PHE A 14 -6.67 -2.24 5.12
N VAL A 15 -7.06 -3.39 5.69
CA VAL A 15 -8.43 -3.65 6.16
C VAL A 15 -8.49 -3.64 7.69
N MET A 16 -7.62 -4.40 8.34
CA MET A 16 -7.56 -4.54 9.80
C MET A 16 -7.41 -3.21 10.55
N PRO A 17 -6.68 -2.19 10.06
CA PRO A 17 -6.67 -0.88 10.70
C PRO A 17 -8.06 -0.26 10.83
N TYR A 18 -9.04 -0.62 9.98
CA TYR A 18 -10.38 -0.02 10.03
C TYR A 18 -11.41 -0.86 10.78
N VAL A 19 -11.26 -2.18 10.75
CA VAL A 19 -12.26 -3.12 11.29
C VAL A 19 -11.94 -3.65 12.68
N SER A 20 -10.69 -3.58 13.12
CA SER A 20 -10.28 -4.08 14.42
C SER A 20 -10.41 -3.03 15.54
N HIS A 21 -10.51 -3.50 16.79
CA HIS A 21 -10.32 -2.67 17.98
C HIS A 21 -8.84 -2.27 18.20
N ALA A 22 -8.01 -2.22 17.15
CA ALA A 22 -6.57 -1.98 17.27
C ALA A 22 -6.22 -0.56 17.76
N TRP A 23 -7.11 0.42 17.54
CA TRP A 23 -6.86 1.79 17.99
C TRP A 23 -7.09 1.95 19.48
N ALA A 24 -6.05 2.33 20.20
CA ALA A 24 -6.09 2.68 21.60
C ALA A 24 -6.64 4.09 21.85
N SER A 25 -6.70 4.94 20.83
CA SER A 25 -7.25 6.30 20.91
C SER A 25 -8.10 6.69 19.69
N ARG A 26 -9.05 7.60 19.91
CA ARG A 26 -9.83 8.21 18.83
C ARG A 26 -8.97 9.09 17.94
N THR A 27 -8.00 9.81 18.51
CA THR A 27 -7.11 10.72 17.78
C THR A 27 -6.25 9.95 16.78
N GLY A 28 -5.61 8.87 17.23
CA GLY A 28 -4.81 7.99 16.36
C GLY A 28 -5.62 7.43 15.20
N ARG A 29 -6.80 6.87 15.50
CA ARG A 29 -7.73 6.41 14.45
C ARG A 29 -8.08 7.49 13.45
N SER A 30 -8.41 8.70 13.92
CA SER A 30 -8.82 9.80 13.05
C SER A 30 -7.67 10.25 12.14
N HIS A 31 -6.46 10.35 12.70
CA HIS A 31 -5.25 10.66 11.94
C HIS A 31 -4.99 9.62 10.84
N TRP A 32 -5.18 8.33 11.11
CA TRP A 32 -5.05 7.29 10.10
C TRP A 32 -6.09 7.41 8.98
N VAL A 33 -7.35 7.69 9.33
CA VAL A 33 -8.44 7.91 8.36
C VAL A 33 -8.16 9.12 7.47
N GLU A 34 -7.57 10.19 7.99
CA GLU A 34 -7.19 11.36 7.19
C GLU A 34 -6.17 11.03 6.08
N LEU A 35 -5.43 9.92 6.22
CA LEU A 35 -4.46 9.43 5.25
C LEU A 35 -5.05 8.37 4.30
N GLU A 36 -6.36 8.11 4.34
CA GLU A 36 -7.05 7.05 3.55
C GLU A 36 -6.76 7.17 2.06
N PHE A 37 -6.78 8.38 1.49
CA PHE A 37 -6.48 8.60 0.07
C PHE A 37 -5.13 8.01 -0.35
N LEU A 38 -4.09 8.18 0.47
CA LEU A 38 -2.75 7.64 0.17
C LEU A 38 -2.74 6.11 0.28
N GLN A 39 -3.50 5.56 1.22
CA GLN A 39 -3.66 4.12 1.37
C GLN A 39 -4.38 3.51 0.17
N ASP A 40 -5.45 4.14 -0.31
CA ASP A 40 -6.25 3.68 -1.45
C ASP A 40 -5.44 3.68 -2.76
N CYS A 41 -4.66 4.73 -3.01
CA CYS A 41 -3.73 4.79 -4.14
C CYS A 41 -2.78 3.58 -4.12
N ILE A 42 -2.34 3.11 -2.96
CA ILE A 42 -1.44 1.96 -2.87
C ILE A 42 -2.23 0.64 -2.95
N ALA A 43 -3.36 0.56 -2.27
CA ALA A 43 -4.17 -0.64 -2.11
C ALA A 43 -4.73 -1.14 -3.45
N GLY A 44 -5.19 -0.25 -4.33
CA GLY A 44 -5.78 -0.60 -5.62
C GLY A 44 -4.86 -1.47 -6.48
N PRO A 45 -3.65 -0.99 -6.84
CA PRO A 45 -2.67 -1.77 -7.60
C PRO A 45 -2.26 -3.08 -6.91
N LEU A 46 -1.98 -3.06 -5.60
CA LEU A 46 -1.57 -4.26 -4.88
C LEU A 46 -2.68 -5.32 -4.81
N GLN A 47 -3.93 -4.89 -4.66
CA GLN A 47 -5.07 -5.79 -4.67
C GLN A 47 -5.25 -6.44 -6.05
N ALA A 48 -5.09 -5.68 -7.13
CA ALA A 48 -5.17 -6.20 -8.49
C ALA A 48 -4.10 -7.28 -8.73
N ILE A 49 -2.85 -7.00 -8.32
CA ILE A 49 -1.73 -7.96 -8.41
C ILE A 49 -2.05 -9.21 -7.58
N ALA A 50 -2.53 -9.06 -6.35
CA ALA A 50 -2.86 -10.18 -5.47
C ALA A 50 -3.99 -11.07 -6.03
N LYS A 51 -5.05 -10.46 -6.60
CA LYS A 51 -6.25 -11.18 -7.07
C LYS A 51 -6.11 -11.76 -8.46
N THR A 52 -5.59 -10.97 -9.40
CA THR A 52 -5.56 -11.33 -10.83
C THR A 52 -4.18 -11.74 -11.32
N GLY A 53 -3.16 -11.65 -10.47
CA GLY A 53 -1.77 -11.96 -10.82
C GLY A 53 -1.15 -10.94 -11.76
N GLY A 54 -1.73 -9.74 -11.84
CA GLY A 54 -1.30 -8.65 -12.72
C GLY A 54 -1.94 -7.32 -12.31
N CYS A 55 -1.46 -6.20 -12.85
CA CYS A 55 -2.05 -4.88 -12.59
C CYS A 55 -2.73 -4.26 -13.84
N PRO A 56 -3.70 -4.92 -14.49
CA PRO A 56 -4.35 -4.40 -15.69
C PRO A 56 -5.07 -3.07 -15.43
N PHE A 57 -5.49 -2.81 -14.18
CA PHE A 57 -6.07 -1.53 -13.78
C PHE A 57 -5.16 -0.33 -14.11
N VAL A 58 -3.84 -0.49 -13.96
CA VAL A 58 -2.86 0.57 -14.21
C VAL A 58 -2.49 0.64 -15.69
N TYR A 59 -2.33 -0.50 -16.36
CA TYR A 59 -1.82 -0.54 -17.74
C TYR A 59 -2.91 -0.40 -18.83
N ASP A 60 -4.15 -0.83 -18.53
CA ASP A 60 -5.25 -0.86 -19.50
C ASP A 60 -6.16 0.38 -19.40
N ARG A 61 -5.88 1.35 -18.52
CA ARG A 61 -6.76 2.51 -18.28
C ARG A 61 -6.04 3.86 -18.23
N ILE A 62 -6.78 4.86 -18.71
CA ILE A 62 -6.58 6.30 -18.49
C ILE A 62 -6.98 6.63 -17.04
N ASP A 63 -6.33 6.03 -16.05
CA ASP A 63 -6.39 6.55 -14.69
C ASP A 63 -5.43 7.74 -14.64
N TRP A 64 -5.95 8.93 -14.35
CA TRP A 64 -5.14 10.14 -14.32
C TRP A 64 -4.05 10.09 -13.24
N TYR A 65 -4.26 9.34 -12.16
CA TYR A 65 -3.27 9.14 -11.10
C TYR A 65 -2.09 8.27 -11.56
N TYR A 66 -2.27 7.49 -12.63
CA TYR A 66 -1.31 6.53 -13.16
C TYR A 66 -1.01 6.75 -14.66
N SER A 67 -1.31 7.94 -15.21
CA SER A 67 -1.22 8.19 -16.66
C SER A 67 0.17 7.97 -17.25
N GLU A 68 1.21 8.16 -16.42
CA GLU A 68 2.62 8.01 -16.81
C GLU A 68 3.18 6.61 -16.50
N VAL A 69 2.36 5.69 -15.99
CA VAL A 69 2.80 4.35 -15.59
C VAL A 69 2.63 3.37 -16.74
N THR A 70 3.70 3.15 -17.49
CA THR A 70 3.71 2.30 -18.69
C THR A 70 4.42 0.96 -18.50
N GLU A 71 5.19 0.81 -17.42
CA GLU A 71 5.97 -0.38 -17.13
C GLU A 71 6.10 -0.65 -15.62
N PRO A 72 6.47 -1.86 -15.17
CA PRO A 72 6.54 -2.18 -13.73
C PRO A 72 7.50 -1.31 -12.93
N ALA A 73 8.60 -0.85 -13.54
CA ALA A 73 9.52 0.09 -12.90
C ALA A 73 8.85 1.43 -12.55
N SER A 74 8.10 2.00 -13.51
CA SER A 74 7.32 3.23 -13.28
C SER A 74 6.21 3.03 -12.24
N LEU A 75 5.56 1.87 -12.20
CA LEU A 75 4.59 1.52 -11.15
C LEU A 75 5.24 1.50 -9.77
N LYS A 76 6.40 0.85 -9.64
CA LYS A 76 7.14 0.79 -8.39
C LYS A 76 7.50 2.18 -7.88
N LEU A 77 7.99 3.05 -8.75
CA LEU A 77 8.32 4.43 -8.39
C LEU A 77 7.09 5.20 -7.88
N GLN A 78 5.96 5.09 -8.57
CA GLN A 78 4.72 5.75 -8.18
C GLN A 78 4.20 5.25 -6.82
N LEU A 79 4.23 3.94 -6.58
CA LEU A 79 3.81 3.36 -5.30
C LEU A 79 4.73 3.78 -4.16
N LEU A 80 6.05 3.80 -4.37
CA LEU A 80 7.01 4.28 -3.38
C LEU A 80 6.85 5.77 -3.09
N GLN A 81 6.45 6.57 -4.07
CA GLN A 81 6.14 7.99 -3.86
C GLN A 81 4.92 8.16 -2.94
N TRP A 82 3.82 7.42 -3.18
CA TRP A 82 2.66 7.45 -2.30
C TRP A 82 2.97 6.91 -0.91
N HIS A 83 3.75 5.84 -0.82
CA HIS A 83 4.19 5.27 0.45
C HIS A 83 5.04 6.24 1.27
N SER A 84 5.97 6.95 0.62
CA SER A 84 6.77 7.99 1.27
C SER A 84 5.90 9.13 1.81
N GLN A 85 4.89 9.56 1.05
CA GLN A 85 3.92 10.56 1.52
C GLN A 85 3.10 10.04 2.69
N LEU A 86 2.67 8.77 2.69
CA LEU A 86 1.95 8.13 3.78
C LEU A 86 2.80 8.12 5.06
N ILE A 87 4.05 7.68 4.98
CA ILE A 87 4.99 7.70 6.11
C ILE A 87 5.18 9.12 6.65
N ASN A 88 5.32 10.11 5.77
CA ASN A 88 5.44 11.50 6.18
C ASN A 88 4.17 12.00 6.87
N GLY A 89 2.99 11.62 6.39
CA GLY A 89 1.71 11.88 7.05
C GLY A 89 1.64 11.26 8.44
N VAL A 90 2.04 10.00 8.60
CA VAL A 90 2.11 9.33 9.91
C VAL A 90 3.06 10.05 10.86
N ARG A 91 4.24 10.47 10.39
CA ARG A 91 5.24 11.21 11.21
C ARG A 91 4.78 12.60 11.67
N GLN A 92 3.75 13.15 11.04
CA GLN A 92 3.13 14.40 11.48
C GLN A 92 2.26 14.20 12.72
N PHE A 93 1.81 12.98 13.02
CA PHE A 93 1.08 12.67 14.24
C PHE A 93 1.95 12.96 15.47
N LYS A 94 1.46 13.80 16.38
CA LYS A 94 2.16 14.21 17.61
C LYS A 94 1.44 13.62 18.82
N PRO A 95 1.81 12.41 19.27
CA PRO A 95 1.12 11.76 20.37
C PRO A 95 1.34 12.52 21.68
N ASN A 96 0.26 12.70 22.44
CA ASN A 96 0.25 13.38 23.74
C ASN A 96 -0.01 12.42 24.92
N SER A 97 -0.26 11.14 24.64
CA SER A 97 -0.58 10.11 25.63
C SER A 97 0.06 8.76 25.26
N LEU A 98 0.10 7.83 26.22
CA LEU A 98 0.60 6.48 25.97
C LEU A 98 -0.20 5.74 24.90
N ASN A 99 -1.54 5.88 24.92
CA ASN A 99 -2.40 5.26 23.91
C ASN A 99 -2.10 5.81 22.51
N GLU A 100 -1.89 7.11 22.38
CA GLU A 100 -1.51 7.71 21.09
C GLU A 100 -0.10 7.28 20.64
N GLN A 101 0.84 7.02 21.58
CA GLN A 101 2.14 6.45 21.22
C GLN A 101 2.02 5.02 20.69
N ILE A 102 1.14 4.21 21.29
CA ILE A 102 0.82 2.86 20.80
C ILE A 102 0.22 2.94 19.40
N ASP A 103 -0.72 3.86 19.17
CA ASP A 103 -1.32 4.07 17.85
C ASP A 103 -0.28 4.52 16.81
N LEU A 104 0.65 5.42 17.16
CA LEU A 104 1.73 5.83 16.26
C LEU A 104 2.62 4.63 15.87
N GLN A 105 2.98 3.80 16.84
CA GLN A 105 3.75 2.59 16.59
C GLN A 105 3.00 1.64 15.64
N PHE A 106 1.71 1.43 15.88
CA PHE A 106 0.86 0.62 15.01
C PHE A 106 0.75 1.17 13.58
N MET A 107 0.62 2.49 13.40
CA MET A 107 0.64 3.11 12.07
C MET A 107 1.95 2.86 11.34
N MET A 108 3.09 2.94 12.06
CA MET A 108 4.40 2.68 11.48
C MET A 108 4.57 1.22 11.07
N GLU A 109 4.08 0.26 11.86
CA GLU A 109 4.06 -1.17 11.51
C GLU A 109 3.20 -1.44 10.25
N CYS A 110 2.07 -0.75 10.12
CA CYS A 110 1.26 -0.79 8.91
C CYS A 110 2.08 -0.27 7.71
N CYS A 111 2.77 0.87 7.86
CA CYS A 111 3.61 1.43 6.80
C CYS A 111 4.74 0.49 6.38
N GLU A 112 5.40 -0.18 7.33
CA GLU A 112 6.45 -1.17 7.03
C GLU A 112 5.88 -2.34 6.22
N THR A 113 4.72 -2.85 6.64
CA THR A 113 4.02 -3.93 5.92
C THR A 113 3.64 -3.51 4.51
N ILE A 114 3.11 -2.29 4.33
CA ILE A 114 2.80 -1.73 3.01
C ILE A 114 4.05 -1.67 2.12
N GLY A 115 5.19 -1.23 2.67
CA GLY A 115 6.45 -1.19 1.93
C GLY A 115 6.89 -2.56 1.42
N MET A 116 6.82 -3.59 2.27
CA MET A 116 7.12 -4.97 1.88
C MET A 116 6.17 -5.49 0.78
N LEU A 117 4.88 -5.15 0.86
CA LEU A 117 3.90 -5.52 -0.14
C LEU A 117 4.14 -4.83 -1.49
N ILE A 118 4.59 -3.57 -1.49
CA ILE A 118 5.00 -2.86 -2.71
C ILE A 118 6.16 -3.58 -3.38
N ASP A 119 7.22 -3.89 -2.63
CA ASP A 119 8.39 -4.56 -3.20
C ASP A 119 8.04 -5.93 -3.79
N ARG A 120 7.26 -6.74 -3.06
CA ARG A 120 6.83 -8.07 -3.53
C ARG A 120 5.88 -7.96 -4.72
N GLY A 121 4.89 -7.08 -4.67
CA GLY A 121 3.92 -6.87 -5.74
C GLY A 121 4.57 -6.43 -7.05
N CYS A 122 5.47 -5.45 -6.99
CA CYS A 122 6.20 -4.97 -8.16
C CYS A 122 7.16 -6.03 -8.72
N SER A 123 7.74 -6.89 -7.88
CA SER A 123 8.58 -8.00 -8.35
C SER A 123 7.77 -9.04 -9.13
N ILE A 124 6.56 -9.35 -8.66
CA ILE A 124 5.61 -10.22 -9.37
C ILE A 124 5.23 -9.61 -10.72
N GLU A 125 4.92 -8.31 -10.74
CA GLU A 125 4.53 -7.62 -11.98
C GLU A 125 5.69 -7.56 -12.99
N GLN A 126 6.92 -7.32 -12.52
CA GLN A 126 8.12 -7.34 -13.36
C GLN A 126 8.28 -8.68 -14.08
N LEU A 127 8.19 -9.79 -13.34
CA LEU A 127 8.31 -11.13 -13.92
C LEU A 127 7.21 -11.42 -14.95
N ARG A 128 5.97 -10.98 -14.68
CA ARG A 128 4.85 -11.10 -15.62
C ARG A 128 5.11 -10.31 -16.90
N PHE A 129 5.59 -9.07 -16.75
CA PHE A 129 5.85 -8.18 -17.88
C PHE A 129 6.94 -8.75 -18.79
N GLU A 130 8.04 -9.23 -18.22
CA GLU A 130 9.13 -9.89 -18.98
C GLU A 130 8.64 -11.12 -19.75
N GLN A 131 7.75 -11.92 -19.16
CA GLN A 131 7.16 -13.10 -19.82
C GLN A 131 6.18 -12.76 -20.94
N SER A 132 5.68 -11.52 -20.97
CA SER A 132 4.70 -11.06 -21.96
C SER A 132 5.34 -10.43 -23.20
N GLN A 133 6.64 -10.12 -23.17
CA GLN A 133 7.31 -9.51 -24.32
C GLN A 133 7.71 -10.57 -25.36
N PRO A 134 7.46 -10.33 -26.66
CA PRO A 134 7.92 -11.22 -27.71
C PRO A 134 9.45 -11.21 -27.78
N HIS A 135 10.06 -12.40 -27.81
CA HIS A 135 11.50 -12.61 -28.00
C HIS A 135 12.00 -12.16 -29.38
#